data_AF-A0A496U0Q6-F1
#
_entry.id   AF-A0A496U0Q6-F1
#
_cell.length_a   1.000
_cell.length_b   1.000
_cell.length_c   1.000
_cell.angle_alpha   90.00
_cell.angle_beta   90.00
_cell.angle_gamma   90.00
#
_symmetry.space_group_name_H-M   'P 1'
#
loop_
_entity.id
_entity.type
_entity.pdbx_description
1 polymer ?
#
loop_
_entity_poly.entity_id
_entity_poly.type
_entity_poly.pdbx_seq_one_letter_code
_entity_poly.pdbx_strand_id
1 'polypeptide(L)'
;MNETTLKAAKMRRNYQNCTMIGRRCSFLMTLLSIGLILGITAIGFTFRFHEMETIAVRINRIERIIKDLRAAKNIDKIRQANIQRVMKLISHYNSSMPANVKYKIASEIYEMSLKYTNLDVNLICATITHESAGTWDPKVTSEAGAMGLMQIIPSTGVFLAHYEDINWTSPEDVLYNPILNIRMGCRHLSTLIDLYGVDGGLAAYNGGEKRAAMWLAHNKAAGILWEETQTYIPAVLKLYQQFRD
;
A
#
# COMPACT_ATOMS: atom_id res chain seq x y z
N MET A 1 -48.04 73.29 66.66
CA MET A 1 -46.87 72.88 65.85
C MET A 1 -46.59 73.99 64.84
N ASN A 2 -45.41 74.65 64.85
CA ASN A 2 -45.18 75.87 64.06
C ASN A 2 -44.80 75.57 62.60
N GLU A 3 -45.07 76.51 61.70
CA GLU A 3 -44.86 76.36 60.25
C GLU A 3 -43.39 76.05 59.87
N THR A 4 -42.45 76.54 60.69
CA THR A 4 -41.00 76.39 60.53
C THR A 4 -40.53 74.95 60.74
N THR A 5 -41.07 74.26 61.75
CA THR A 5 -40.77 72.84 62.01
C THR A 5 -41.36 71.93 60.93
N LEU A 6 -42.52 72.28 60.37
CA LEU A 6 -43.13 71.55 59.25
C LEU A 6 -42.31 71.70 57.95
N LYS A 7 -41.81 72.91 57.64
CA LYS A 7 -40.94 73.16 56.48
C LYS A 7 -39.60 72.41 56.58
N ALA A 8 -38.97 72.38 57.75
CA ALA A 8 -37.72 71.64 57.97
C ALA A 8 -37.91 70.12 57.83
N ALA A 9 -39.02 69.56 58.33
CA ALA A 9 -39.35 68.15 58.18
C ALA A 9 -39.62 67.77 56.70
N LYS A 10 -40.31 68.63 55.95
CA LYS A 10 -40.55 68.45 54.50
C LYS A 10 -39.24 68.51 53.70
N MET A 11 -38.32 69.41 54.05
CA MET A 11 -37.00 69.53 53.42
C MET A 11 -36.12 68.31 53.69
N ARG A 12 -36.09 67.81 54.94
CA ARG A 12 -35.40 66.55 55.27
C ARG A 12 -36.00 65.36 54.52
N ARG A 13 -37.33 65.28 54.43
CA ARG A 13 -38.02 64.22 53.67
C ARG A 13 -37.71 64.28 52.18
N ASN A 14 -37.64 65.48 51.59
CA ASN A 14 -37.24 65.68 50.19
C ASN A 14 -35.76 65.32 49.96
N TYR A 15 -34.85 65.67 50.87
CA TYR A 15 -33.44 65.29 50.80
C TYR A 15 -33.25 63.77 50.94
N GLN A 16 -33.96 63.12 51.88
CA GLN A 16 -33.99 61.66 52.03
C GLN A 16 -34.56 60.96 50.78
N ASN A 17 -35.60 61.51 50.17
CA ASN A 17 -36.15 60.99 48.91
C ASN A 17 -35.16 61.15 47.74
N CYS A 18 -34.50 62.30 47.62
CA CYS A 18 -33.52 62.55 46.55
C CYS A 18 -32.29 61.64 46.68
N THR A 19 -31.76 61.45 47.89
CA THR A 19 -30.66 60.51 48.17
C THR A 19 -31.06 59.05 47.96
N MET A 20 -32.29 58.67 48.30
CA MET A 20 -32.84 57.33 48.00
C MET A 20 -32.97 57.08 46.49
N ILE A 21 -33.44 58.06 45.72
CA ILE A 21 -33.54 57.97 44.26
C ILE A 21 -32.16 57.87 43.62
N GLY A 22 -31.19 58.67 44.07
CA GLY A 22 -29.79 58.59 43.61
C GLY A 22 -29.15 57.22 43.87
N ARG A 23 -29.37 56.64 45.06
CA ARG A 23 -28.92 55.28 45.41
C ARG A 23 -29.58 54.21 44.54
N ARG A 24 -30.89 54.32 44.28
CA ARG A 24 -31.63 53.40 43.38
C ARG A 24 -31.14 53.49 41.93
N CYS A 25 -30.86 54.70 41.44
CA CYS A 25 -30.35 54.92 40.09
C CYS A 25 -28.92 54.38 39.93
N SER A 26 -28.04 54.62 40.92
CA SER A 26 -26.70 54.04 40.94
C SER A 26 -26.73 52.50 40.98
N PHE A 27 -27.59 51.91 41.80
CA PHE A 27 -27.76 50.46 41.87
C PHE A 27 -28.26 49.87 40.53
N LEU A 28 -29.23 50.52 39.88
CA LEU A 28 -29.73 50.11 38.56
C LEU A 28 -28.65 50.20 37.48
N MET A 29 -27.84 51.26 37.47
CA MET A 29 -26.71 51.40 36.53
C MET A 29 -25.64 50.34 36.76
N THR A 30 -25.36 49.97 38.01
CA THR A 30 -24.46 48.85 38.33
C THR A 30 -25.02 47.49 37.88
N LEU A 31 -26.33 47.26 38.03
CA LEU A 31 -26.97 46.03 37.54
C LEU A 31 -26.92 45.95 36.01
N LEU A 32 -27.16 47.06 35.31
CA LEU A 32 -27.10 47.12 33.85
C LEU A 32 -25.68 46.87 33.32
N SER A 33 -24.65 47.45 33.96
CA SER A 33 -23.26 47.22 33.57
C SER A 33 -22.80 45.79 33.85
N ILE A 34 -23.20 45.19 34.98
CA ILE A 34 -22.96 43.75 35.25
C ILE A 34 -23.66 42.88 34.19
N GLY A 35 -24.92 43.18 33.85
CA GLY A 35 -25.67 42.45 32.83
C GLY A 35 -25.00 42.52 31.45
N LEU A 36 -24.49 43.69 31.07
CA LEU A 36 -23.75 43.87 29.81
C LEU A 36 -22.45 43.06 29.80
N ILE A 37 -21.69 43.10 30.90
CA ILE A 37 -20.44 42.33 31.03
C ILE A 37 -20.73 40.83 30.94
N LEU A 38 -21.75 40.34 31.65
CA LEU A 38 -22.17 38.94 31.60
C LEU A 38 -22.65 38.52 30.21
N GLY A 39 -23.34 39.41 29.48
CA GLY A 39 -23.75 39.16 28.11
C GLY A 39 -22.56 39.05 27.16
N ILE A 40 -21.59 39.97 27.25
CA ILE A 40 -20.37 39.95 26.42
C ILE A 40 -19.52 38.71 26.72
N THR A 41 -19.35 38.35 28.00
CA THR A 41 -18.59 37.15 28.38
C THR A 41 -19.28 35.87 27.93
N ALA A 42 -20.62 35.79 28.04
CA ALA A 42 -21.38 34.64 27.55
C ALA A 42 -21.26 34.48 26.03
N ILE A 43 -21.42 35.58 25.26
CA ILE A 43 -21.24 35.55 23.80
C ILE A 43 -19.81 35.14 23.45
N GLY A 44 -18.80 35.74 24.08
CA GLY A 44 -17.40 35.37 23.86
C GLY A 44 -17.11 33.90 24.18
N PHE A 45 -17.73 33.37 25.24
CA PHE A 45 -17.64 31.96 25.60
C PHE A 45 -18.30 31.06 24.55
N THR A 46 -19.49 31.40 24.04
CA THR A 46 -20.16 30.61 22.99
C THR A 46 -19.35 30.58 21.69
N PHE A 47 -18.75 31.70 21.29
CA PHE A 47 -17.89 31.77 20.11
C PHE A 47 -16.63 30.91 20.28
N ARG A 48 -15.96 31.03 21.43
CA ARG A 48 -14.81 30.18 21.80
C ARG A 48 -15.17 28.70 21.81
N PHE A 49 -16.34 28.36 22.35
CA PHE A 49 -16.82 26.98 22.42
C PHE A 49 -17.02 26.39 21.02
N HIS A 50 -17.68 27.14 20.11
CA HIS A 50 -17.87 26.70 18.74
C HIS A 50 -16.55 26.61 17.93
N GLU A 51 -15.61 27.54 18.17
CA GLU A 51 -14.26 27.47 17.59
C GLU A 51 -13.51 26.23 18.09
N MET A 52 -13.63 25.90 19.38
CA MET A 52 -13.05 24.70 19.97
C MET A 52 -13.64 23.41 19.39
N GLU A 53 -14.95 23.34 19.15
CA GLU A 53 -15.57 22.21 18.45
C GLU A 53 -15.02 22.06 17.02
N THR A 54 -14.88 23.18 16.31
CA THR A 54 -14.32 23.20 14.96
C THR A 54 -12.85 22.74 14.96
N ILE A 55 -12.06 23.19 15.94
CA ILE A 55 -10.67 22.76 16.14
C ILE A 55 -10.61 21.27 16.45
N ALA A 56 -11.46 20.76 17.34
CA ALA A 56 -11.51 19.34 17.69
C ALA A 56 -11.81 18.46 16.46
N VAL A 57 -12.77 18.85 15.62
CA VAL A 57 -13.06 18.15 14.36
C VAL A 57 -11.87 18.17 13.40
N ARG A 58 -11.15 19.31 13.29
CA ARG A 58 -9.94 19.43 12.47
C ARG A 58 -8.80 18.57 13.01
N ILE A 59 -8.59 18.51 14.32
CA ILE A 59 -7.60 17.64 14.96
C ILE A 59 -7.90 16.18 14.64
N ASN A 60 -9.14 15.73 14.81
CA ASN A 60 -9.56 14.37 14.45
C ASN A 60 -9.35 14.05 12.96
N ARG A 61 -9.45 15.05 12.08
CA ARG A 61 -9.14 14.88 10.65
C ARG A 61 -7.63 14.71 10.42
N ILE A 62 -6.81 15.54 11.08
CA ILE A 62 -5.35 15.47 10.99
C ILE A 62 -4.84 14.14 11.53
N GLU A 63 -5.38 13.66 12.66
CA GLU A 63 -5.01 12.36 13.23
C GLU A 63 -5.27 11.21 12.27
N ARG A 64 -6.42 11.20 11.59
CA ARG A 64 -6.73 10.21 10.55
C ARG A 64 -5.71 10.28 9.39
N ILE A 65 -5.45 11.49 8.87
CA ILE A 65 -4.47 11.68 7.79
C ILE A 65 -3.08 11.17 8.21
N ILE A 66 -2.63 11.46 9.44
CA ILE A 66 -1.34 10.98 9.95
C ILE A 66 -1.32 9.45 10.03
N LYS A 67 -2.41 8.83 10.47
CA LYS A 67 -2.51 7.37 10.55
C LYS A 67 -2.42 6.72 9.16
N ASP A 68 -3.14 7.26 8.19
CA ASP A 68 -3.13 6.76 6.80
C ASP A 68 -1.75 6.95 6.15
N LEU A 69 -1.11 8.10 6.38
CA LEU A 69 0.27 8.37 5.92
C LEU A 69 1.28 7.40 6.53
N ARG A 70 1.15 7.06 7.82
CA ARG A 70 2.04 6.07 8.47
C ARG A 70 1.86 4.69 7.85
N ALA A 71 0.62 4.28 7.57
CA ALA A 71 0.34 3.02 6.90
C ALA A 71 0.93 2.99 5.48
N ALA A 72 0.70 4.03 4.68
CA ALA A 72 1.26 4.16 3.33
C ALA A 72 2.80 4.16 3.35
N LYS A 73 3.42 4.89 4.28
CA LYS A 73 4.89 4.90 4.45
C LYS A 73 5.43 3.52 4.79
N ASN A 74 4.73 2.74 5.61
CA ASN A 74 5.16 1.39 5.95
C ASN A 74 5.08 0.46 4.74
N ILE A 75 4.03 0.56 3.94
CA ILE A 75 3.88 -0.18 2.68
C ILE A 75 5.01 0.17 1.73
N ASP A 76 5.29 1.46 1.51
CA ASP A 76 6.40 1.89 0.66
C ASP A 76 7.75 1.37 1.18
N LYS A 77 7.99 1.41 2.50
CA LYS A 77 9.21 0.83 3.09
C LYS A 77 9.37 -0.66 2.76
N ILE A 78 8.30 -1.45 2.86
CA ILE A 78 8.32 -2.88 2.51
C ILE A 78 8.58 -3.08 1.03
N ARG A 79 7.92 -2.30 0.17
CA ARG A 79 8.16 -2.30 -1.29
C ARG A 79 9.62 -2.00 -1.60
N GLN A 80 10.17 -0.91 -1.06
CA GLN A 80 11.56 -0.53 -1.30
C GLN A 80 12.54 -1.60 -0.78
N ALA A 81 12.26 -2.21 0.37
CA ALA A 81 13.11 -3.29 0.90
C ALA A 81 13.14 -4.50 -0.05
N ASN A 82 11.99 -4.93 -0.57
CA ASN A 82 11.91 -6.01 -1.56
C ASN A 82 12.63 -5.65 -2.86
N ILE A 83 12.37 -4.45 -3.40
CA ILE A 83 13.04 -3.97 -4.62
C ILE A 83 14.55 -3.97 -4.44
N GLN A 84 15.07 -3.44 -3.34
CA GLN A 84 16.51 -3.39 -3.07
C GLN A 84 17.12 -4.80 -2.93
N ARG A 85 16.42 -5.73 -2.29
CA ARG A 85 16.85 -7.13 -2.19
C ARG A 85 16.93 -7.79 -3.56
N VAL A 86 15.92 -7.63 -4.40
CA VAL A 86 15.93 -8.17 -5.77
C VAL A 86 17.00 -7.48 -6.62
N MET A 87 17.20 -6.17 -6.51
CA MET A 87 18.29 -5.47 -7.23
C MET A 87 19.67 -6.00 -6.85
N LYS A 88 19.90 -6.32 -5.57
CA LYS A 88 21.14 -6.96 -5.11
C LYS A 88 21.29 -8.36 -5.70
N LEU A 89 20.23 -9.15 -5.70
CA LEU A 89 20.21 -10.47 -6.32
C LEU A 89 20.56 -10.40 -7.81
N ILE A 90 19.91 -9.52 -8.57
CA ILE A 90 20.21 -9.33 -10.00
C ILE A 90 21.67 -8.88 -10.17
N SER A 91 22.19 -8.01 -9.30
CA SER A 91 23.59 -7.56 -9.39
C SER A 91 24.60 -8.66 -9.09
N HIS A 92 24.23 -9.67 -8.31
CA HIS A 92 25.07 -10.84 -8.05
C HIS A 92 25.23 -11.69 -9.32
N TYR A 93 24.14 -11.93 -10.06
CA TYR A 93 24.14 -12.74 -11.27
C TYR A 93 24.53 -11.96 -12.54
N ASN A 94 24.11 -10.70 -12.63
CA ASN A 94 24.32 -9.82 -13.78
C ASN A 94 24.74 -8.43 -13.31
N SER A 95 26.03 -8.30 -12.99
CA SER A 95 26.62 -7.06 -12.51
C SER A 95 26.59 -5.95 -13.56
N SER A 96 26.72 -6.30 -14.85
CA SER A 96 26.74 -5.36 -15.98
C SER A 96 25.37 -4.76 -16.33
N MET A 97 24.26 -5.38 -15.90
CA MET A 97 22.93 -4.83 -16.15
C MET A 97 22.76 -3.43 -15.54
N PRO A 98 22.27 -2.43 -16.30
CA PRO A 98 22.07 -1.07 -15.80
C PRO A 98 21.11 -0.99 -14.60
N ALA A 99 21.41 -0.12 -13.63
CA ALA A 99 20.63 0.01 -12.40
C ALA A 99 19.14 0.36 -12.63
N ASN A 100 18.84 1.15 -13.66
CA ASN A 100 17.46 1.48 -14.04
C ASN A 100 16.70 0.24 -14.57
N VAL A 101 17.37 -0.66 -15.30
CA VAL A 101 16.77 -1.91 -15.78
C VAL A 101 16.55 -2.86 -14.61
N LYS A 102 17.54 -3.02 -13.72
CA LYS A 102 17.41 -3.78 -12.48
C LYS A 102 16.24 -3.31 -11.64
N TYR A 103 16.07 -2.00 -11.49
CA TYR A 103 14.95 -1.41 -10.75
C TYR A 103 13.60 -1.75 -11.39
N LYS A 104 13.47 -1.62 -12.72
CA LYS A 104 12.22 -1.97 -13.42
C LYS A 104 11.86 -3.45 -13.25
N ILE A 105 12.84 -4.34 -13.40
CA ILE A 105 12.65 -5.78 -13.18
C ILE A 105 12.25 -6.07 -11.73
N ALA A 106 12.99 -5.52 -10.77
CA ALA A 106 12.72 -5.71 -9.34
C ALA A 106 11.34 -5.17 -8.93
N SER A 107 10.94 -4.02 -9.47
CA SER A 107 9.61 -3.47 -9.25
C SER A 107 8.56 -4.36 -9.88
N GLU A 108 8.75 -4.84 -11.11
CA GLU A 108 7.77 -5.71 -11.78
C GLU A 108 7.59 -7.05 -11.05
N ILE A 109 8.67 -7.68 -10.57
CA ILE A 109 8.59 -8.90 -9.74
C ILE A 109 7.76 -8.65 -8.48
N TYR A 110 7.98 -7.50 -7.82
CA TYR A 110 7.19 -7.14 -6.64
C TYR A 110 5.70 -6.95 -7.00
N GLU A 111 5.38 -6.22 -8.07
CA GLU A 111 3.98 -6.02 -8.50
C GLU A 111 3.33 -7.36 -8.89
N MET A 112 4.06 -8.28 -9.55
CA MET A 112 3.54 -9.62 -9.87
C MET A 112 3.30 -10.47 -8.63
N SER A 113 4.11 -10.34 -7.58
CA SER A 113 3.86 -11.01 -6.30
C SER A 113 2.61 -10.50 -5.57
N LEU A 114 2.24 -9.23 -5.81
CA LEU A 114 0.98 -8.67 -5.30
C LEU A 114 -0.22 -9.10 -6.14
N LYS A 115 -0.05 -9.19 -7.46
CA LYS A 115 -1.10 -9.62 -8.40
C LYS A 115 -1.42 -11.11 -8.24
N TYR A 116 -0.41 -11.95 -8.11
CA TYR A 116 -0.52 -13.40 -7.99
C TYR A 116 -0.10 -13.83 -6.58
N THR A 117 -1.04 -13.84 -5.64
CA THR A 117 -0.75 -14.05 -4.21
C THR A 117 -0.20 -15.44 -3.86
N ASN A 118 -0.30 -16.40 -4.79
CA ASN A 118 0.32 -17.72 -4.69
C ASN A 118 1.80 -17.73 -5.13
N LEU A 119 2.33 -16.59 -5.63
CA LEU A 119 3.72 -16.38 -5.97
C LEU A 119 4.33 -15.31 -5.07
N ASP A 120 5.29 -15.68 -4.22
CA ASP A 120 6.10 -14.68 -3.54
C ASP A 120 7.32 -14.24 -4.37
N VAL A 121 7.90 -13.10 -4.01
CA VAL A 121 9.06 -12.50 -4.69
C VAL A 121 10.23 -13.48 -4.87
N ASN A 122 10.48 -14.35 -3.89
CA ASN A 122 11.61 -15.27 -3.92
C ASN A 122 11.36 -16.44 -4.86
N LEU A 123 10.12 -16.94 -4.92
CA LEU A 123 9.77 -18.00 -5.87
C LEU A 123 9.91 -17.49 -7.31
N ILE A 124 9.42 -16.28 -7.60
CA ILE A 124 9.58 -15.65 -8.92
C ILE A 124 11.07 -15.49 -9.27
N CYS A 125 11.87 -14.96 -8.33
CA CYS A 125 13.31 -14.84 -8.52
C CYS A 125 14.03 -16.18 -8.73
N ALA A 126 13.62 -17.24 -8.01
CA ALA A 126 14.19 -18.58 -8.12
C ALA A 126 13.89 -19.19 -9.50
N THR A 127 12.64 -19.06 -9.97
CA THR A 127 12.26 -19.49 -11.32
C THR A 127 13.07 -18.72 -12.36
N ILE A 128 13.11 -17.38 -12.33
CA ILE A 128 13.91 -16.58 -13.28
C ILE A 128 15.38 -16.98 -13.26
N THR A 129 15.95 -17.19 -12.07
CA THR A 129 17.37 -17.56 -11.95
C THR A 129 17.63 -18.91 -12.59
N HIS A 130 16.73 -19.89 -12.44
CA HIS A 130 16.91 -21.20 -13.07
C HIS A 130 16.67 -21.14 -14.59
N GLU A 131 15.58 -20.52 -15.03
CA GLU A 131 15.19 -20.41 -16.45
C GLU A 131 16.24 -19.66 -17.28
N SER A 132 16.82 -18.58 -16.73
CA SER A 132 17.87 -17.81 -17.40
C SER A 132 19.27 -18.43 -17.24
N ALA A 133 19.39 -19.65 -16.72
CA ALA A 133 20.67 -20.32 -16.40
C ALA A 133 21.61 -19.47 -15.52
N GLY A 134 21.04 -18.68 -14.61
CA GLY A 134 21.76 -17.78 -13.72
C GLY A 134 22.32 -16.53 -14.39
N THR A 135 22.04 -16.29 -15.67
CA THR A 135 22.56 -15.12 -16.39
C THR A 135 21.77 -13.85 -16.12
N TRP A 136 20.47 -13.98 -15.78
CA TRP A 136 19.53 -12.86 -15.74
C TRP A 136 19.60 -11.97 -16.99
N ASP A 137 19.94 -12.53 -18.16
CA ASP A 137 19.94 -11.81 -19.43
C ASP A 137 18.51 -11.83 -20.03
N PRO A 138 17.86 -10.67 -20.21
CA PRO A 138 16.54 -10.59 -20.85
C PRO A 138 16.52 -11.11 -22.29
N LYS A 139 17.67 -11.28 -22.94
CA LYS A 139 17.78 -11.69 -24.35
C LYS A 139 18.22 -13.14 -24.54
N VAL A 140 18.25 -13.93 -23.47
CA VAL A 140 18.61 -15.35 -23.55
C VAL A 140 17.54 -16.15 -24.29
N THR A 141 17.97 -17.06 -25.16
CA THR A 141 17.11 -17.99 -25.90
C THR A 141 17.67 -19.38 -25.81
N SER A 142 16.85 -20.36 -25.44
CA SER A 142 17.24 -21.77 -25.39
C SER A 142 17.28 -22.40 -26.78
N GLU A 143 17.90 -23.58 -26.88
CA GLU A 143 17.91 -24.39 -28.11
C GLU A 143 16.50 -24.76 -28.58
N ALA A 144 15.54 -24.89 -27.65
CA ALA A 144 14.15 -25.16 -27.94
C ALA A 144 13.36 -23.91 -28.38
N GLY A 145 13.99 -22.73 -28.40
CA GLY A 145 13.38 -21.47 -28.80
C GLY A 145 12.55 -20.80 -27.70
N ALA A 146 12.75 -21.17 -26.43
CA ALA A 146 12.17 -20.44 -25.31
C ALA A 146 12.97 -19.15 -25.05
N MET A 147 12.29 -18.04 -24.76
CA MET A 147 12.89 -16.70 -24.80
C MET A 147 12.74 -15.93 -23.48
N GLY A 148 13.77 -15.16 -23.15
CA GLY A 148 13.78 -14.18 -22.05
C GLY A 148 13.95 -14.78 -20.66
N LEU A 149 13.72 -13.94 -19.64
CA LEU A 149 14.02 -14.23 -18.23
C LEU A 149 13.30 -15.46 -17.68
N MET A 150 12.06 -15.71 -18.11
CA MET A 150 11.23 -16.83 -17.67
C MET A 150 11.05 -17.89 -18.77
N GLN A 151 11.88 -17.84 -19.82
CA GLN A 151 11.92 -18.83 -20.91
C GLN A 151 10.54 -19.21 -21.45
N ILE A 152 9.84 -18.23 -22.01
CA ILE A 152 8.52 -18.44 -22.61
C ILE A 152 8.69 -18.86 -24.06
N ILE A 153 8.06 -19.95 -24.47
CA ILE A 153 7.98 -20.36 -25.87
C ILE A 153 7.04 -19.41 -26.62
N PRO A 154 7.38 -18.93 -27.84
CA PRO A 154 6.56 -17.99 -28.60
C PRO A 154 5.09 -18.38 -28.76
N SER A 155 4.79 -19.67 -29.04
CA SER A 155 3.42 -20.16 -29.16
C SER A 155 2.63 -19.98 -27.86
N THR A 156 3.24 -20.30 -26.71
CA THR A 156 2.67 -20.06 -25.38
C THR A 156 2.53 -18.56 -25.11
N GLY A 157 3.52 -17.76 -25.49
CA GLY A 157 3.53 -16.31 -25.33
C GLY A 157 2.34 -15.62 -25.97
N VAL A 158 1.92 -16.04 -27.18
CA VAL A 158 0.74 -15.48 -27.86
C VAL A 158 -0.53 -15.64 -27.01
N PHE A 159 -0.73 -16.81 -26.42
CA PHE A 159 -1.89 -17.05 -25.56
C PHE A 159 -1.81 -16.24 -24.26
N LEU A 160 -0.64 -16.19 -23.63
CA LEU A 160 -0.44 -15.45 -22.39
C LEU A 160 -0.60 -13.94 -22.58
N ALA A 161 -0.14 -13.40 -23.71
CA ALA A 161 -0.27 -11.98 -24.04
C ALA A 161 -1.74 -11.55 -24.11
N HIS A 162 -2.62 -12.40 -24.65
CA HIS A 162 -4.06 -12.13 -24.67
C HIS A 162 -4.65 -11.99 -23.26
N TYR A 163 -4.26 -12.85 -22.31
CA TYR A 163 -4.77 -12.80 -20.94
C TYR A 163 -4.23 -11.66 -20.08
N GLU A 164 -3.14 -11.04 -20.51
CA GLU A 164 -2.48 -9.92 -19.82
C GLU A 164 -2.69 -8.58 -20.55
N ASP A 165 -3.59 -8.52 -21.55
CA ASP A 165 -3.85 -7.36 -22.40
C ASP A 165 -2.57 -6.77 -23.03
N ILE A 166 -1.62 -7.65 -23.39
CA ILE A 166 -0.36 -7.29 -24.04
C ILE A 166 -0.56 -7.36 -25.55
N ASN A 167 -0.27 -6.24 -26.24
CA ASN A 167 -0.26 -6.22 -27.69
C ASN A 167 0.93 -7.05 -28.23
N TRP A 168 0.62 -8.16 -28.91
CA TRP A 168 1.63 -9.02 -29.50
C TRP A 168 2.10 -8.49 -30.86
N THR A 169 3.32 -7.96 -30.95
CA THR A 169 3.92 -7.49 -32.21
C THR A 169 4.79 -8.56 -32.86
N SER A 170 5.85 -8.97 -32.18
CA SER A 170 6.76 -10.04 -32.58
C SER A 170 7.24 -10.78 -31.33
N PRO A 171 7.65 -12.06 -31.44
CA PRO A 171 8.26 -12.77 -30.32
C PRO A 171 9.43 -12.01 -29.70
N GLU A 172 10.31 -11.41 -30.50
CA GLU A 172 11.50 -10.70 -30.03
C GLU A 172 11.14 -9.42 -29.27
N ASP A 173 10.24 -8.58 -29.80
CA ASP A 173 9.84 -7.32 -29.15
C ASP A 173 9.18 -7.58 -27.80
N VAL A 174 8.39 -8.65 -27.71
CA VAL A 174 7.58 -8.95 -26.54
C VAL A 174 8.36 -9.80 -25.54
N LEU A 175 8.99 -10.90 -25.96
CA LEU A 175 9.61 -11.87 -25.06
C LEU A 175 10.99 -11.45 -24.58
N TYR A 176 11.73 -10.62 -25.32
CA TYR A 176 12.96 -10.02 -24.82
C TYR A 176 12.73 -8.75 -24.00
N ASN A 177 11.50 -8.24 -23.96
CA ASN A 177 11.15 -7.22 -23.00
C ASN A 177 11.00 -7.88 -21.62
N PRO A 178 11.90 -7.62 -20.66
CA PRO A 178 11.90 -8.33 -19.39
C PRO A 178 10.61 -8.12 -18.60
N ILE A 179 9.95 -6.97 -18.77
CA ILE A 179 8.74 -6.63 -18.03
C ILE A 179 7.56 -7.46 -18.54
N LEU A 180 7.39 -7.54 -19.85
CA LEU A 180 6.33 -8.35 -20.47
C LEU A 180 6.57 -9.84 -20.25
N ASN A 181 7.83 -10.28 -20.36
CA ASN A 181 8.22 -11.67 -20.11
C ASN A 181 7.90 -12.09 -18.66
N ILE A 182 8.24 -11.26 -17.66
CA ILE A 182 7.92 -11.53 -16.25
C ILE A 182 6.41 -11.59 -16.02
N ARG A 183 5.62 -10.67 -16.59
CA ARG A 183 4.14 -10.69 -16.46
C ARG A 183 3.55 -11.99 -16.96
N MET A 184 3.91 -12.37 -18.19
CA MET A 184 3.40 -13.59 -18.81
C MET A 184 3.88 -14.84 -18.09
N GLY A 185 5.14 -14.90 -17.67
CA GLY A 185 5.70 -16.03 -16.95
C GLY A 185 5.06 -16.20 -15.57
N CYS A 186 4.83 -15.10 -14.84
CA CYS A 186 4.12 -15.12 -13.56
C CYS A 186 2.65 -15.55 -13.73
N ARG A 187 1.95 -15.05 -14.77
CA ARG A 187 0.60 -15.50 -15.10
C ARG A 187 0.55 -17.01 -15.33
N HIS A 188 1.47 -17.52 -16.14
CA HIS A 188 1.53 -18.94 -16.45
C HIS A 188 1.83 -19.77 -15.20
N LEU A 189 2.89 -19.43 -14.47
CA LEU A 189 3.30 -20.15 -13.27
C LEU A 189 2.23 -20.11 -12.18
N SER A 190 1.60 -18.96 -11.94
CA SER A 190 0.51 -18.82 -10.98
C SER A 190 -0.66 -19.74 -11.31
N THR A 191 -1.07 -19.79 -12.59
CA THR A 191 -2.15 -20.68 -13.05
C THR A 191 -1.81 -22.15 -12.79
N LEU A 192 -0.57 -22.55 -13.08
CA LEU A 192 -0.13 -23.93 -12.87
C LEU A 192 -0.03 -24.29 -11.38
N ILE A 193 0.42 -23.36 -10.54
CA ILE A 193 0.49 -23.57 -9.09
C ILE A 193 -0.91 -23.66 -8.47
N ASP A 194 -1.88 -22.88 -8.94
CA ASP A 194 -3.26 -22.99 -8.48
C ASP A 194 -3.88 -24.36 -8.82
N LEU A 195 -3.55 -24.92 -9.99
CA LEU A 195 -4.06 -26.21 -10.43
C LEU A 195 -3.38 -27.40 -9.75
N TYR A 196 -2.07 -27.32 -9.52
CA TYR A 196 -1.24 -28.49 -9.20
C TYR A 196 -0.43 -28.36 -7.90
N GLY A 197 -0.59 -27.26 -7.16
CA GLY A 197 0.30 -26.90 -6.05
C GLY A 197 1.71 -26.52 -6.53
N VAL A 198 2.61 -26.18 -5.61
CA VAL A 198 3.95 -25.68 -5.98
C VAL A 198 4.75 -26.71 -6.78
N ASP A 199 4.94 -27.93 -6.26
CA ASP A 199 5.72 -28.97 -6.95
C ASP A 199 5.12 -29.34 -8.31
N GLY A 200 3.80 -29.52 -8.36
CA GLY A 200 3.11 -29.89 -9.58
C GLY A 200 3.07 -28.75 -10.59
N GLY A 201 2.97 -27.51 -10.12
CA GLY A 201 3.03 -26.32 -10.96
C GLY A 201 4.39 -26.13 -11.60
N LEU A 202 5.48 -26.32 -10.84
CA LEU A 202 6.85 -26.35 -11.37
C LEU A 202 7.05 -27.51 -12.35
N ALA A 203 6.52 -28.69 -12.04
CA ALA A 203 6.56 -29.84 -12.94
C ALA A 203 5.83 -29.55 -14.26
N ALA A 204 4.69 -28.86 -14.20
CA ALA A 204 3.90 -28.49 -15.37
C ALA A 204 4.57 -27.39 -16.19
N TYR A 205 5.24 -26.44 -15.52
CA TYR A 205 5.91 -25.31 -16.16
C TYR A 205 7.07 -25.80 -17.05
N ASN A 206 7.91 -26.70 -16.54
CA ASN A 206 9.03 -27.26 -17.29
C ASN A 206 8.63 -28.47 -18.17
N GLY A 207 7.86 -29.41 -17.62
CA GLY A 207 7.60 -30.71 -18.26
C GLY A 207 6.24 -30.86 -18.94
N GLY A 208 5.38 -29.84 -18.84
CA GLY A 208 4.03 -29.83 -19.38
C GLY A 208 2.97 -30.42 -18.44
N GLU A 209 1.77 -29.84 -18.50
CA GLU A 209 0.64 -30.16 -17.61
C GLU A 209 0.25 -31.63 -17.60
N LYS A 210 0.22 -32.29 -18.77
CA LYS A 210 -0.20 -33.69 -18.88
C LYS A 210 0.66 -34.60 -17.99
N ARG A 211 1.99 -34.41 -18.01
CA ARG A 211 2.92 -35.22 -17.20
C ARG A 211 2.84 -34.86 -15.72
N ALA A 212 2.69 -33.58 -15.40
CA ALA A 212 2.48 -33.14 -14.02
C ALA A 212 1.19 -33.73 -13.41
N ALA A 213 0.07 -33.67 -14.14
CA ALA A 213 -1.20 -34.26 -13.72
C ALA A 213 -1.08 -35.78 -13.52
N MET A 214 -0.45 -36.49 -14.46
CA MET A 214 -0.18 -37.92 -14.33
C MET A 214 0.69 -38.22 -13.10
N TRP A 215 1.74 -37.44 -12.87
CA TRP A 215 2.66 -37.62 -11.75
C TRP A 215 1.97 -37.46 -10.41
N LEU A 216 1.13 -36.44 -10.27
CA LEU A 216 0.32 -36.23 -9.06
C LEU A 216 -0.71 -37.34 -8.85
N ALA A 217 -1.41 -37.76 -9.90
CA ALA A 217 -2.39 -38.86 -9.83
C ALA A 217 -1.78 -40.19 -9.37
N HIS A 218 -0.47 -40.39 -9.60
CA HIS A 218 0.27 -41.57 -9.17
C HIS A 218 1.13 -41.31 -7.92
N ASN A 219 0.69 -40.42 -7.03
CA ASN A 219 1.37 -40.12 -5.76
C ASN A 219 2.86 -39.76 -5.93
N LYS A 220 3.17 -38.96 -6.96
CA LYS A 220 4.53 -38.52 -7.30
C LYS A 220 5.51 -39.66 -7.64
N ALA A 221 5.02 -40.76 -8.23
CA ALA A 221 5.86 -41.91 -8.61
C ALA A 221 7.01 -41.55 -9.57
N ALA A 222 8.14 -42.23 -9.39
CA ALA A 222 9.33 -42.07 -10.24
C ALA A 222 9.07 -42.52 -11.69
N GLY A 223 9.78 -41.90 -12.65
CA GLY A 223 9.71 -42.26 -14.07
C GLY A 223 8.55 -41.63 -14.87
N ILE A 224 7.63 -40.91 -14.22
CA ILE A 224 6.53 -40.23 -14.91
C ILE A 224 6.94 -38.87 -15.49
N LEU A 225 7.75 -38.11 -14.75
CA LEU A 225 8.29 -36.83 -15.21
C LEU A 225 9.51 -37.03 -16.11
N TRP A 226 9.84 -36.05 -16.95
CA TRP A 226 11.09 -36.08 -17.71
C TRP A 226 12.27 -36.02 -16.73
N GLU A 227 13.42 -36.57 -17.11
CA GLU A 227 14.62 -36.52 -16.26
C GLU A 227 15.02 -35.08 -15.93
N GLU A 228 14.93 -34.19 -16.92
CA GLU A 228 15.10 -32.75 -16.74
C GLU A 228 14.12 -32.20 -15.70
N THR A 229 12.82 -32.48 -15.84
CA THR A 229 11.79 -31.98 -14.91
C THR A 229 11.96 -32.52 -13.48
N GLN A 230 12.42 -33.77 -13.33
CA GLN A 230 12.74 -34.34 -12.01
C GLN A 230 13.87 -33.57 -11.31
N THR A 231 14.81 -33.03 -12.08
CA THR A 231 15.94 -32.24 -11.58
C THR A 231 15.57 -30.76 -11.42
N TYR A 232 14.71 -30.24 -12.29
CA TYR A 232 14.22 -28.86 -12.30
C TYR A 232 13.54 -28.47 -10.98
N ILE A 233 12.58 -29.28 -10.52
CA ILE A 233 11.78 -28.99 -9.32
C ILE A 233 12.67 -28.75 -8.08
N PRO A 234 13.54 -29.69 -7.66
CA PRO A 234 14.41 -29.47 -6.51
C PRO A 234 15.43 -28.34 -6.73
N ALA A 235 15.86 -28.08 -7.98
CA ALA A 235 16.77 -26.98 -8.27
C ALA A 235 16.11 -25.61 -8.02
N VAL A 236 14.89 -25.40 -8.50
CA VAL A 236 14.12 -24.17 -8.25
C VAL A 236 13.78 -24.04 -6.77
N LEU A 237 13.34 -25.12 -6.11
CA LEU A 237 13.01 -25.08 -4.68
C LEU A 237 14.25 -24.79 -3.81
N LYS A 238 15.42 -25.27 -4.20
CA LYS A 238 16.69 -24.96 -3.51
C LYS A 238 17.03 -23.47 -3.62
N LEU A 239 16.91 -22.87 -4.81
CA LEU A 239 17.09 -21.43 -5.01
C LEU A 239 16.05 -20.64 -4.21
N TYR A 240 14.81 -21.09 -4.20
CA TYR A 240 13.73 -20.45 -3.46
C TYR A 240 14.01 -20.42 -1.95
N GLN A 241 14.47 -21.52 -1.36
CA GLN A 241 14.89 -21.56 0.04
C GLN A 241 16.09 -20.64 0.30
N GLN A 242 17.12 -20.71 -0.54
CA GLN A 242 18.30 -19.85 -0.42
C GLN A 242 17.94 -18.36 -0.45
N PHE A 243 16.94 -17.99 -1.23
CA PHE A 243 16.53 -16.60 -1.31
C PHE A 243 15.66 -16.19 -0.14
N ARG A 244 14.97 -17.10 0.56
CA ARG A 244 14.15 -16.76 1.74
C ARG A 244 15.01 -16.39 2.96
N ASP A 245 16.11 -17.09 3.14
CA ASP A 245 17.09 -16.90 4.23
C ASP A 245 17.88 -15.58 4.10
#